data_AF-R6R211-F1
#
_entry.id   AF-R6R211-F1
#
_cell.length_a   1.000
_cell.length_b   1.000
_cell.length_c   1.000
_cell.angle_alpha   90.00
_cell.angle_beta   90.00
_cell.angle_gamma   90.00
#
_symmetry.space_group_name_H-M   'P 1'
#
loop_
_entity.id
_entity.type
_entity.pdbx_description
1 polymer ?
#
loop_
_entity_poly.entity_id
_entity_poly.type
_entity_poly.pdbx_seq_one_letter_code
_entity_poly.pdbx_strand_id
1 'polypeptide(L)'
;MFRKVMQMIQNYAEKKLLDEVFATYLDVQDAAAEMAQVLPCPRCGKLTMKMRLHSNALSRQVPGIMICDQCGTEEALDAMAGKPKDAHEWALVKIYMKGANLK
;
A
#
# COMPACT_ATOMS: atom_id res chain seq x y z
N MET A 1 -12.81 26.41 17.28
CA MET A 1 -11.38 26.05 17.42
C MET A 1 -11.20 24.55 17.71
N PHE A 2 -11.87 23.99 18.72
CA PHE A 2 -11.82 22.55 19.08
C PHE A 2 -12.04 21.55 17.94
N ARG A 3 -13.02 21.79 17.06
CA ARG A 3 -13.30 20.88 15.92
C ARG A 3 -12.11 20.73 14.95
N LYS A 4 -11.37 21.81 14.67
CA LYS A 4 -10.20 21.76 13.79
C LYS A 4 -9.05 20.97 14.43
N VAL A 5 -8.84 21.15 15.73
CA VAL A 5 -7.79 20.42 16.48
C VAL A 5 -8.08 18.93 16.50
N MET A 6 -9.33 18.53 16.78
CA MET A 6 -9.72 17.12 16.74
C MET A 6 -9.53 16.49 15.36
N GLN A 7 -9.88 17.21 14.29
CA GLN A 7 -9.69 16.72 12.93
C GLN A 7 -8.20 16.58 12.57
N MET A 8 -7.34 17.50 13.02
CA MET A 8 -5.88 17.34 12.84
C MET A 8 -5.34 16.10 13.56
N ILE A 9 -5.81 15.85 14.79
CA ILE A 9 -5.41 14.67 15.57
C ILE A 9 -5.85 13.39 14.86
N GLN A 10 -7.08 13.35 14.33
CA GLN A 10 -7.59 12.21 13.56
C GLN A 10 -6.73 11.96 12.31
N ASN A 11 -6.49 12.98 11.49
CA ASN A 11 -5.67 12.85 10.29
C ASN A 11 -4.24 12.37 10.61
N TYR A 12 -3.65 12.83 11.72
CA TYR A 12 -2.34 12.37 12.16
C TYR A 12 -2.36 10.90 12.55
N ALA A 13 -3.37 10.47 13.31
CA ALA A 13 -3.52 9.08 13.72
C ALA A 13 -3.72 8.15 12.51
N GLU A 14 -4.55 8.54 11.55
CA GLU A 14 -4.77 7.78 10.31
C GLU A 14 -3.49 7.66 9.49
N LYS A 15 -2.75 8.76 9.32
CA LYS A 15 -1.47 8.73 8.61
C LYS A 15 -0.46 7.80 9.29
N LYS A 16 -0.32 7.90 10.62
CA LYS A 16 0.58 7.02 11.39
C LYS A 16 0.21 5.55 11.23
N LEU A 17 -1.08 5.25 11.25
CA LEU A 17 -1.57 3.89 11.05
C LEU A 17 -1.27 3.36 9.64
N LEU A 18 -1.45 4.17 8.60
CA LEU A 18 -1.05 3.81 7.24
C LEU A 18 0.45 3.53 7.13
N ASP A 19 1.27 4.43 7.70
CA ASP A 19 2.73 4.28 7.70
C ASP A 19 3.15 2.96 8.38
N GLU A 20 2.52 2.60 9.51
CA GLU A 20 2.77 1.33 10.21
C GLU A 20 2.34 0.09 9.41
N VAL A 21 1.19 0.15 8.72
CA VAL A 21 0.72 -0.96 7.86
C VAL A 21 1.70 -1.22 6.72
N PHE A 22 2.17 -0.16 6.06
CA PHE A 22 3.13 -0.32 4.96
C PHE A 22 4.52 -0.73 5.46
N ALA A 23 4.99 -0.21 6.58
CA ALA A 23 6.25 -0.66 7.18
C ALA A 23 6.21 -2.17 7.50
N THR A 24 5.12 -2.64 8.13
CA THR A 24 4.94 -4.08 8.43
C THR A 24 4.91 -4.92 7.16
N TYR A 25 4.26 -4.43 6.10
CA TYR A 25 4.19 -5.17 4.85
C TYR A 25 5.52 -5.16 4.08
N LEU A 26 6.33 -4.09 4.21
CA LEU A 26 7.69 -4.07 3.68
C LEU A 26 8.54 -5.19 4.30
N ASP A 27 8.48 -5.36 5.62
CA ASP A 27 9.17 -6.47 6.30
C ASP A 27 8.75 -7.84 5.76
N VAL A 28 7.46 -8.01 5.44
CA VAL A 28 6.93 -9.24 4.81
C VAL A 28 7.48 -9.43 3.40
N GLN A 29 7.59 -8.35 2.61
CA GLN A 29 8.17 -8.42 1.28
C GLN A 29 9.65 -8.81 1.34
N ASP A 30 10.42 -8.19 2.24
CA ASP A 30 11.85 -8.48 2.41
C ASP A 30 12.07 -9.93 2.87
N ALA A 31 11.26 -10.42 3.82
CA ALA A 31 11.31 -11.81 4.27
C ALA A 31 10.97 -12.80 3.14
N ALA A 32 10.10 -12.42 2.22
CA ALA A 32 9.70 -13.23 1.07
C ALA A 32 10.41 -12.84 -0.23
N ALA A 33 11.55 -12.13 -0.18
CA ALA A 33 12.16 -11.50 -1.36
C ALA A 33 12.42 -12.47 -2.53
N GLU A 34 12.73 -13.73 -2.21
CA GLU A 34 13.03 -14.79 -3.18
C GLU A 34 11.82 -15.65 -3.57
N MET A 35 10.67 -15.43 -2.93
CA MET A 35 9.41 -16.15 -3.16
C MET A 35 8.19 -15.23 -3.18
N ALA A 36 8.34 -13.99 -3.64
CA ALA A 36 7.32 -12.95 -3.59
C ALA A 36 6.04 -13.30 -4.37
N GLN A 37 6.06 -14.31 -5.26
CA GLN A 37 4.86 -14.81 -5.94
C GLN A 37 3.82 -15.42 -4.98
N VAL A 38 4.22 -15.77 -3.76
CA VAL A 38 3.28 -16.25 -2.72
C VAL A 38 2.52 -15.12 -2.02
N LEU A 39 2.99 -13.87 -2.20
CA LEU A 39 2.36 -12.69 -1.64
C LEU A 39 1.31 -12.13 -2.61
N PRO A 40 0.12 -11.71 -2.11
CA PRO A 40 -0.80 -10.93 -2.93
C PRO A 40 -0.22 -9.54 -3.14
N CYS A 41 -0.37 -8.96 -4.34
CA CYS A 41 -0.01 -7.57 -4.59
C CYS A 41 -0.73 -6.65 -3.60
N PRO A 42 -0.04 -5.78 -2.85
CA PRO A 42 -0.68 -4.99 -1.78
C PRO A 42 -1.69 -3.98 -2.32
N ARG A 43 -1.55 -3.54 -3.58
CA ARG A 43 -2.44 -2.57 -4.21
C ARG A 43 -3.76 -3.21 -4.66
N CYS A 44 -3.72 -4.32 -5.40
CA CYS A 44 -4.92 -4.93 -5.97
C CYS A 44 -5.39 -6.23 -5.30
N GLY A 45 -4.57 -6.83 -4.42
CA GLY A 45 -4.87 -8.06 -3.69
C GLY A 45 -4.74 -9.35 -4.49
N LYS A 46 -4.39 -9.28 -5.78
CA LYS A 46 -4.26 -10.46 -6.64
C LYS A 46 -2.89 -11.13 -6.44
N LEU A 47 -2.85 -12.47 -6.54
CA LEU A 47 -1.62 -13.27 -6.56
C LEU A 47 -0.94 -13.20 -7.95
N THR A 48 -0.46 -12.02 -8.31
CA THR A 48 0.18 -11.74 -9.61
C THR A 48 1.58 -11.14 -9.46
N MET A 49 2.16 -11.21 -8.27
CA MET A 49 3.56 -10.82 -8.08
C MET A 49 4.48 -11.85 -8.73
N LYS A 50 5.63 -11.38 -9.23
CA LYS A 50 6.71 -12.23 -9.72
C LYS A 50 7.49 -12.85 -8.57
N MET A 51 8.19 -13.94 -8.85
CA MET A 51 8.92 -14.71 -7.84
C MET A 51 10.00 -13.91 -7.11
N ARG A 52 10.85 -13.21 -7.85
CA ARG A 52 11.86 -12.34 -7.27
C ARG A 52 11.25 -10.98 -7.02
N LEU A 53 11.24 -10.52 -5.78
CA LEU A 53 10.62 -9.27 -5.37
C LEU A 53 11.14 -8.08 -6.20
N HIS A 54 12.46 -7.96 -6.35
CA HIS A 54 13.13 -6.89 -7.09
C HIS A 54 12.75 -6.82 -8.59
N SER A 55 12.13 -7.86 -9.15
CA SER A 55 11.67 -7.89 -10.55
C SER A 55 10.24 -7.37 -10.75
N ASN A 56 9.52 -7.09 -9.65
CA ASN A 56 8.21 -6.44 -9.66
C ASN A 56 8.36 -4.93 -9.86
N ALA A 57 7.25 -4.20 -9.99
CA ALA A 57 7.29 -2.75 -10.08
C ALA A 57 7.45 -2.11 -8.70
N LEU A 58 8.31 -1.11 -8.56
CA LEU A 58 8.37 -0.27 -7.36
C LEU A 58 7.21 0.73 -7.38
N SER A 59 6.46 0.84 -6.29
CA SER A 59 5.37 1.81 -6.20
C SER A 59 5.92 3.24 -6.24
N ARG A 60 5.21 4.11 -6.97
CA ARG A 60 5.43 5.56 -7.01
C ARG A 60 4.78 6.29 -5.83
N GLN A 61 3.80 5.67 -5.19
CA GLN A 61 3.02 6.27 -4.11
C GLN A 61 3.58 5.92 -2.72
N VAL A 62 4.00 4.66 -2.55
CA VAL A 62 4.50 4.17 -1.26
C VAL A 62 5.96 3.74 -1.40
N PRO A 63 6.91 4.49 -0.81
CA PRO A 63 8.33 4.19 -0.93
C PRO A 63 8.67 2.77 -0.45
N GLY A 64 9.55 2.09 -1.19
CA GLY A 64 10.06 0.76 -0.85
C GLY A 64 9.10 -0.40 -1.16
N ILE A 65 7.80 -0.14 -1.33
CA ILE A 65 6.82 -1.19 -1.57
C ILE A 65 6.81 -1.62 -3.03
N MET A 66 6.97 -2.91 -3.25
CA MET A 66 6.85 -3.53 -4.57
C MET A 66 5.41 -3.95 -4.85
N ILE A 67 4.95 -3.77 -6.09
CA ILE A 67 3.61 -4.08 -6.57
C ILE A 67 3.70 -4.85 -7.89
N CYS A 68 2.64 -5.56 -8.28
CA CYS A 68 2.66 -6.24 -9.58
C CYS A 68 2.76 -5.25 -10.75
N ASP A 69 3.31 -5.70 -11.88
CA ASP A 69 3.55 -4.85 -13.07
C ASP A 69 2.30 -4.14 -13.59
N GLN A 70 1.13 -4.78 -13.51
CA GLN A 70 -0.14 -4.18 -13.91
C GLN A 70 -0.44 -2.94 -13.07
N CYS A 71 -0.38 -3.08 -11.74
CA CYS A 71 -0.55 -1.95 -10.83
C CYS A 71 0.55 -0.90 -10.97
N GLY A 72 1.80 -1.31 -11.28
CA GLY A 72 2.89 -0.38 -11.58
C GLY A 72 2.66 0.44 -12.85
N THR A 73 1.98 -0.14 -13.84
CA THR A 73 1.56 0.56 -15.07
C THR A 73 0.40 1.51 -14.78
N GLU A 74 -0.61 1.06 -14.03
CA GLU A 74 -1.71 1.91 -13.56
C GLU A 74 -1.18 3.13 -12.81
N GLU A 75 -0.22 2.97 -11.90
CA GLU A 75 0.40 4.10 -11.19
C GLU A 75 1.08 5.10 -12.10
N ALA A 76 1.71 4.64 -13.18
CA ALA A 76 2.33 5.53 -14.15
C ALA A 76 1.27 6.35 -14.89
N LEU A 77 0.16 5.72 -15.29
CA LEU A 77 -0.95 6.37 -15.97
C LEU A 77 -1.69 7.34 -15.04
N ASP A 78 -1.96 6.93 -13.80
CA ASP A 78 -2.59 7.76 -12.78
C ASP A 78 -1.75 9.02 -12.48
N ALA A 79 -0.42 8.85 -12.36
CA ALA A 79 0.50 9.96 -12.15
C ALA A 79 0.52 10.91 -13.36
N MET A 80 0.53 10.37 -14.58
CA MET A 80 0.43 11.17 -15.82
C MET A 80 -0.89 11.95 -15.88
N ALA A 81 -2.00 11.36 -15.41
CA ALA A 81 -3.30 12.00 -15.34
C ALA A 81 -3.45 12.99 -14.16
N GLY A 82 -2.44 13.09 -13.28
CA GLY A 82 -2.50 13.91 -12.06
C GLY A 82 -3.51 13.42 -11.02
N LYS A 83 -3.90 12.14 -11.07
CA LYS A 83 -4.92 11.53 -10.21
C LYS A 83 -4.40 10.23 -9.59
N PRO A 84 -3.37 10.30 -8.72
CA PRO A 84 -2.90 9.11 -8.01
C PRO A 84 -4.04 8.50 -7.19
N LYS A 85 -4.20 7.18 -7.30
CA LYS A 85 -5.09 6.42 -6.41
C LYS A 85 -4.73 6.62 -4.94
N ASP A 86 -5.73 6.71 -4.07
CA ASP A 86 -5.52 6.84 -2.62
C ASP A 86 -5.04 5.51 -2.02
N ALA A 87 -4.05 5.57 -1.12
CA ALA A 87 -3.52 4.43 -0.37
C ALA A 87 -4.61 3.69 0.43
N HIS A 88 -5.63 4.40 0.94
CA HIS A 88 -6.78 3.79 1.62
C HIS A 88 -7.57 2.84 0.72
N GLU A 89 -7.47 3.00 -0.60
CA GLU A 89 -8.15 2.14 -1.55
C GLU A 89 -7.40 0.84 -1.86
N TRP A 90 -6.16 0.70 -1.39
CA TRP A 90 -5.33 -0.47 -1.60
C TRP A 90 -5.88 -1.69 -0.87
N ALA A 91 -5.71 -2.87 -1.47
CA ALA A 91 -6.21 -4.12 -0.90
C ALA A 91 -5.61 -4.42 0.48
N LEU A 92 -4.30 -4.19 0.65
CA LEU A 92 -3.59 -4.36 1.92
C LEU A 92 -4.25 -3.56 3.04
N VAL A 93 -4.44 -2.25 2.83
CA VAL A 93 -5.03 -1.34 3.82
C VAL A 93 -6.46 -1.76 4.13
N LYS A 94 -7.26 -2.06 3.11
CA LYS A 94 -8.64 -2.54 3.30
C LYS A 94 -8.71 -3.83 4.12
N ILE A 95 -7.79 -4.77 3.90
CA ILE A 95 -7.72 -6.03 4.66
C ILE A 95 -7.34 -5.73 6.12
N TYR A 96 -6.32 -4.90 6.34
CA TYR A 96 -5.87 -4.54 7.68
C TYR A 96 -6.99 -3.84 8.48
N MET A 97 -7.63 -2.83 7.88
CA MET A 97 -8.73 -2.10 8.54
C MET A 97 -9.92 -3.01 8.85
N LYS A 98 -10.28 -3.92 7.94
CA LYS A 98 -11.31 -4.95 8.19
C LYS A 98 -10.93 -5.87 9.34
N GLY A 99 -9.68 -6.33 9.40
CA GLY A 99 -9.18 -7.17 10.50
C GLY A 99 -9.13 -6.44 11.84
N ALA A 100 -8.88 -5.13 11.83
CA ALA A 100 -8.84 -4.28 13.02
C ALA A 100 -10.23 -3.81 13.51
N ASN A 101 -11.33 -4.19 12.83
CA ASN A 101 -12.69 -3.67 13.07
C ASN A 101 -12.80 -2.13 13.00
N LEU A 102 -11.87 -1.47 12.31
CA LEU A 102 -11.90 -0.03 12.05
C LEU A 102 -12.77 0.18 10.80
N LYS A 103 -14.01 0.66 10.99
CA LYS A 103 -14.94 1.01 9.91
C LYS A 103 -14.81 2.46 9.51
#